data_AF-A0A1V5XG22-F1
#
_entry.id   AF-A0A1V5XG22-F1
#
_cell.length_a   1.000
_cell.length_b   1.000
_cell.length_c   1.000
_cell.angle_alpha   90.00
_cell.angle_beta   90.00
_cell.angle_gamma   90.00
#
_symmetry.space_group_name_H-M   'P 1'
#
loop_
_entity.id
_entity.type
_entity.pdbx_description
1 polymer ?
#
loop_
_entity_poly.entity_id
_entity_poly.type
_entity_poly.pdbx_seq_one_letter_code
_entity_poly.pdbx_strand_id
1 'polypeptide(L)'
;MDNNRNSTRRDVSEKKDDRLSDEALVGLAAEGNANALDEIIGRYKNLVRARARTYFLVGADSEDIVQEGMIGLFKAIRDYDASKQAMFSSFAELCITRQIMTAIKTATRNKHIPLNTYISLNKPLYDDDSERALIDVMAEESACDPEELLLLKEQITTMERVVKSELSPFETDVLTLYLDGCSYQDIAVALKAHIKSVDNALQRIKRKLGRVRKIKMN
;
A
#
# COMPACT_ATOMS: atom_id res chain seq x y z
N MET A 1 -46.61 0.39 -57.42
CA MET A 1 -46.41 0.93 -58.77
C MET A 1 -46.70 2.42 -58.68
N ASP A 2 -45.84 3.40 -58.91
CA ASP A 2 -44.40 3.59 -59.10
C ASP A 2 -44.24 5.11 -58.88
N ASN A 3 -43.41 5.56 -57.95
CA ASN A 3 -42.00 5.92 -58.10
C ASN A 3 -41.76 7.34 -58.71
N ASN A 4 -40.69 7.98 -58.23
CA ASN A 4 -40.03 9.23 -58.70
C ASN A 4 -40.49 10.56 -58.03
N ARG A 5 -39.82 11.16 -57.03
CA ARG A 5 -38.42 11.59 -56.80
C ARG A 5 -37.88 12.67 -57.76
N ASN A 6 -37.13 13.60 -57.14
CA ASN A 6 -36.46 14.82 -57.64
C ASN A 6 -37.38 16.05 -57.75
N SER A 7 -37.05 17.25 -57.26
CA SER A 7 -35.73 17.88 -57.16
C SER A 7 -35.76 19.01 -56.13
N THR A 8 -34.91 18.94 -55.11
CA THR A 8 -34.27 20.15 -54.57
C THR A 8 -32.89 19.75 -54.08
N ARG A 9 -31.94 19.72 -55.03
CA ARG A 9 -30.51 19.67 -54.76
C ARG A 9 -30.18 20.79 -53.77
N ARG A 10 -29.81 20.42 -52.54
CA ARG A 10 -28.92 21.22 -51.71
C ARG A 10 -27.58 20.53 -51.73
N ASP A 11 -26.67 21.11 -52.48
CA ASP A 11 -25.23 20.80 -52.45
C ASP A 11 -24.76 20.81 -50.99
N VAL A 12 -24.49 19.62 -50.44
CA VAL A 12 -23.66 19.49 -49.25
C VAL A 12 -22.27 19.20 -49.78
N SER A 13 -21.49 20.28 -49.89
CA SER A 13 -20.06 20.25 -50.15
C SER A 13 -19.38 19.22 -49.24
N GLU A 14 -18.86 18.16 -49.87
CA GLU A 14 -17.90 17.23 -49.28
C GLU A 14 -16.64 18.01 -48.92
N LYS A 15 -16.49 18.36 -47.64
CA LYS A 15 -15.18 18.73 -47.10
C LYS A 15 -14.33 17.47 -47.00
N LYS A 16 -13.43 17.28 -47.95
CA LYS A 16 -12.32 16.34 -47.87
C LYS A 16 -11.51 16.66 -46.62
N ASP A 17 -11.59 15.80 -45.60
CA ASP A 17 -10.81 15.94 -44.38
C ASP A 17 -9.37 15.52 -44.71
N ASP A 18 -8.51 16.49 -44.99
CA ASP A 18 -7.08 16.31 -45.32
C ASP A 18 -6.24 15.91 -44.09
N ARG A 19 -6.87 15.23 -43.13
CA ARG A 19 -6.29 14.84 -41.86
C ARG A 19 -5.53 13.54 -42.01
N LEU A 20 -4.27 13.55 -41.58
CA LEU A 20 -3.43 12.36 -41.47
C LEU A 20 -4.14 11.31 -40.60
N SER A 21 -3.97 10.04 -40.97
CA SER A 21 -4.47 8.92 -40.16
C SER A 21 -3.74 8.85 -38.83
N ASP A 22 -4.36 8.21 -37.85
CA ASP A 22 -3.78 8.07 -36.51
C ASP A 22 -2.45 7.29 -36.58
N GLU A 23 -2.36 6.25 -37.42
CA GLU A 23 -1.14 5.47 -37.61
C GLU A 23 0.01 6.31 -38.19
N ALA A 24 -0.30 7.19 -39.13
CA ALA A 24 0.71 8.09 -39.72
C ALA A 24 1.17 9.14 -38.71
N LEU A 25 0.25 9.72 -37.93
CA LEU A 25 0.58 10.69 -36.88
C LEU A 25 1.45 10.05 -35.78
N VAL A 26 1.13 8.82 -35.37
CA VAL A 26 1.89 8.10 -34.35
C VAL A 26 3.29 7.77 -34.86
N GLY A 27 3.44 7.36 -36.12
CA GLY A 27 4.75 7.16 -36.74
C GLY A 27 5.61 8.43 -36.70
N LEU A 28 5.06 9.56 -37.13
CA LEU A 28 5.75 10.86 -37.09
C LEU A 28 6.05 11.32 -35.65
N ALA A 29 5.13 11.09 -34.72
CA ALA A 29 5.33 11.41 -33.31
C ALA A 29 6.46 10.57 -32.68
N ALA A 30 6.57 9.29 -33.05
CA ALA A 30 7.65 8.40 -32.62
C ALA A 30 9.03 8.83 -33.16
N GLU A 31 9.07 9.45 -34.34
CA GLU A 31 10.26 10.08 -34.93
C GLU A 31 10.61 11.45 -34.29
N GLY A 32 9.80 11.92 -33.33
CA GLY A 32 10.04 13.16 -32.58
C GLY A 32 9.35 14.41 -33.15
N ASN A 33 8.39 14.26 -34.07
CA ASN A 33 7.61 15.39 -34.58
C ASN A 33 6.62 15.88 -33.51
N ALA A 34 6.94 17.03 -32.91
CA ALA A 34 6.12 17.64 -31.86
C ALA A 34 4.70 17.99 -32.31
N ASN A 35 4.52 18.46 -33.55
CA ASN A 35 3.19 18.81 -34.06
C ASN A 35 2.30 17.56 -34.21
N ALA A 36 2.88 16.45 -34.68
CA ALA A 36 2.16 15.19 -34.80
C ALA A 36 1.78 14.62 -33.42
N LEU A 37 2.69 14.75 -32.44
CA LEU A 37 2.44 14.38 -31.05
C LEU A 37 1.30 15.20 -30.43
N ASP A 38 1.32 16.52 -30.59
CA ASP A 38 0.27 17.39 -30.05
C ASP A 38 -1.09 17.10 -30.70
N GLU A 39 -1.11 16.82 -32.01
CA GLU A 39 -2.34 16.48 -32.72
C GLU A 39 -2.93 15.14 -32.24
N ILE A 40 -2.13 14.08 -32.15
CA ILE A 40 -2.62 12.78 -31.69
C ILE A 40 -3.06 12.83 -30.22
N ILE A 41 -2.32 13.55 -29.36
CA ILE A 41 -2.74 13.79 -27.98
C ILE A 41 -4.09 14.52 -27.93
N GLY A 42 -4.25 15.56 -28.75
CA GLY A 42 -5.50 16.31 -28.88
C GLY A 42 -6.69 15.43 -29.26
N ARG A 43 -6.51 14.51 -30.23
CA ARG A 43 -7.55 13.56 -30.68
C ARG A 43 -8.00 12.62 -29.56
N TYR A 44 -7.06 12.11 -28.76
CA TYR A 44 -7.32 11.08 -27.76
C TYR A 44 -7.62 11.62 -26.35
N LYS A 45 -7.40 12.92 -26.09
CA LYS A 45 -7.64 13.56 -24.78
C LYS A 45 -9.05 13.31 -24.24
N ASN A 46 -10.06 13.37 -25.11
CA ASN A 46 -11.46 13.14 -24.71
C ASN A 46 -11.75 11.66 -24.41
N LEU A 47 -11.09 10.74 -25.12
CA LEU A 47 -11.15 9.31 -24.80
C LEU A 47 -10.55 9.03 -23.42
N VAL A 48 -9.37 9.63 -23.14
CA VAL A 48 -8.72 9.52 -21.83
C VAL A 48 -9.66 9.99 -20.72
N ARG A 49 -10.25 11.18 -20.87
CA ARG A 49 -11.22 11.71 -19.90
C ARG A 49 -12.44 10.81 -19.76
N ALA A 50 -12.96 10.26 -20.86
CA ALA A 50 -14.10 9.35 -20.83
C ALA A 50 -13.79 8.07 -20.04
N ARG A 51 -12.59 7.51 -20.21
CA ARG A 51 -12.13 6.34 -19.46
C ARG A 51 -11.81 6.66 -18.01
N ALA A 52 -11.17 7.79 -17.73
CA ALA A 52 -10.88 8.20 -16.36
C ALA A 52 -12.15 8.36 -15.51
N ARG A 53 -13.23 8.91 -16.08
CA ARG A 53 -14.53 9.09 -15.40
C ARG A 53 -15.16 7.81 -14.87
N THR A 54 -14.83 6.64 -15.42
CA THR A 54 -15.40 5.36 -14.94
C THR A 54 -14.67 4.82 -13.71
N TYR A 55 -13.60 5.48 -13.27
CA TYR A 55 -12.80 5.07 -12.12
C TYR A 55 -12.85 6.12 -11.02
N PHE A 56 -12.80 5.65 -9.77
CA PHE A 56 -12.78 6.49 -8.59
C PHE A 56 -11.64 6.02 -7.68
N LEU A 57 -10.84 6.97 -7.20
CA LEU A 57 -9.77 6.74 -6.25
C LEU A 57 -10.04 7.59 -5.00
N VAL A 58 -10.30 6.93 -3.88
CA VAL A 58 -10.59 7.60 -2.59
C VAL A 58 -9.40 8.46 -2.20
N GLY A 59 -9.63 9.77 -2.02
CA GLY A 59 -8.60 10.74 -1.62
C GLY A 59 -7.76 11.34 -2.76
N ALA A 60 -8.07 11.04 -4.02
CA ALA A 60 -7.43 11.66 -5.19
C ALA A 60 -8.44 12.46 -6.03
N ASP A 61 -7.96 13.47 -6.76
CA ASP A 61 -8.78 14.22 -7.70
C ASP A 61 -9.04 13.38 -8.96
N SER A 62 -10.20 13.59 -9.57
CA SER A 62 -10.49 13.13 -10.93
C SER A 62 -9.40 13.49 -11.94
N GLU A 63 -8.73 14.63 -11.76
CA GLU A 63 -7.62 15.04 -12.63
C GLU A 63 -6.40 14.13 -12.47
N ASP A 64 -6.14 13.56 -11.29
CA ASP A 64 -5.03 12.62 -11.08
C ASP A 64 -5.23 11.34 -11.92
N ILE A 65 -6.47 10.86 -12.00
CA ILE A 65 -6.84 9.69 -12.82
C ILE A 65 -6.70 10.03 -14.30
N VAL A 66 -7.09 11.24 -14.72
CA VAL A 66 -6.90 11.71 -16.09
C VAL A 66 -5.42 11.74 -16.44
N GLN A 67 -4.55 12.25 -15.56
CA GLN A 67 -3.12 12.33 -15.81
C GLN A 67 -2.47 10.94 -15.94
N GLU A 68 -2.85 9.98 -15.11
CA GLU A 68 -2.43 8.58 -15.29
C GLU A 68 -2.90 8.01 -16.65
N GLY A 69 -4.13 8.33 -17.05
CA GLY A 69 -4.62 7.98 -18.39
C GLY A 69 -3.80 8.61 -19.52
N MET A 70 -3.40 9.88 -19.37
CA MET A 70 -2.54 10.58 -20.35
C MET A 70 -1.15 9.95 -20.44
N ILE A 71 -0.57 9.51 -19.31
CA ILE A 71 0.68 8.74 -19.30
C ILE A 71 0.52 7.43 -20.07
N GLY A 72 -0.63 6.75 -19.92
CA GLY A 72 -0.96 5.54 -20.67
C GLY A 72 -1.05 5.78 -22.18
N LEU A 73 -1.66 6.89 -22.60
CA LEU A 73 -1.70 7.32 -23.99
C LEU A 73 -0.30 7.62 -24.53
N PHE A 74 0.54 8.34 -23.77
CA PHE A 74 1.90 8.67 -24.19
C PHE A 74 2.76 7.41 -24.41
N LYS A 75 2.64 6.43 -23.51
CA LYS A 75 3.26 5.11 -23.69
C LYS A 75 2.74 4.40 -24.93
N ALA A 76 1.43 4.48 -25.19
CA ALA A 76 0.85 3.88 -26.39
C ALA A 76 1.42 4.49 -27.68
N ILE A 77 1.56 5.83 -27.75
CA ILE A 77 2.14 6.52 -28.91
C ILE A 77 3.59 6.06 -29.13
N ARG A 78 4.38 5.98 -28.06
CA ARG A 78 5.79 5.57 -28.14
C ARG A 78 5.97 4.09 -28.53
N ASP A 79 5.13 3.21 -28.01
CA ASP A 79 5.32 1.76 -28.09
C ASP A 79 4.47 1.10 -29.21
N TYR A 80 3.68 1.88 -29.95
CA TYR A 80 2.83 1.36 -31.02
C TYR A 80 3.66 0.84 -32.20
N ASP A 81 3.23 -0.28 -32.76
CA ASP A 81 3.89 -0.95 -33.87
C ASP A 81 2.84 -1.32 -34.91
N ALA A 82 2.89 -0.62 -36.05
CA ALA A 82 1.95 -0.77 -37.16
C ALA A 82 2.03 -2.17 -37.82
N SER A 83 3.11 -2.93 -37.60
CA SER A 83 3.23 -4.30 -38.15
C SER A 83 2.30 -5.31 -37.48
N LYS A 84 1.78 -5.00 -36.28
CA LYS A 84 1.00 -5.95 -35.45
C LYS A 84 -0.50 -6.02 -35.78
N GLN A 85 -0.92 -5.49 -36.93
CA GLN A 85 -2.31 -5.52 -37.47
C GLN A 85 -3.41 -4.94 -36.55
N ALA A 86 -3.06 -4.32 -35.42
CA ALA A 86 -4.01 -3.67 -34.52
C ALA A 86 -4.12 -2.17 -34.84
N MET A 87 -5.34 -1.65 -34.90
CA MET A 87 -5.57 -0.21 -35.00
C MET A 87 -5.00 0.52 -33.78
N PHE A 88 -4.42 1.71 -33.98
CA PHE A 88 -3.87 2.48 -32.88
C PHE A 88 -4.91 2.78 -31.80
N SER A 89 -6.15 3.07 -32.21
CA SER A 89 -7.26 3.38 -31.29
C SER A 89 -7.50 2.30 -30.23
N SER A 90 -7.53 1.03 -30.65
CA SER A 90 -7.70 -0.11 -29.74
C SER A 90 -6.49 -0.31 -28.83
N PHE A 91 -5.28 -0.09 -29.35
CA PHE A 91 -4.05 -0.20 -28.56
C PHE A 91 -3.95 0.91 -27.50
N ALA A 92 -4.24 2.15 -27.89
CA ALA A 92 -4.27 3.31 -27.00
C ALA A 92 -5.28 3.10 -25.88
N GLU A 93 -6.50 2.68 -26.20
CA GLU A 93 -7.53 2.38 -25.21
C GLU A 93 -7.08 1.35 -24.16
N LEU A 94 -6.41 0.27 -24.61
CA LEU A 94 -5.87 -0.76 -23.74
C LEU A 94 -4.79 -0.21 -22.80
N CYS A 95 -3.85 0.57 -23.32
CA CYS A 95 -2.76 1.17 -22.55
C CYS A 95 -3.26 2.21 -21.55
N ILE A 96 -4.18 3.08 -21.94
CA ILE A 96 -4.85 4.06 -21.07
C ILE A 96 -5.51 3.34 -19.90
N THR A 97 -6.35 2.34 -20.20
CA THR A 97 -7.11 1.62 -19.18
C THR A 97 -6.20 0.86 -18.22
N ARG A 98 -5.14 0.21 -18.75
CA ARG A 98 -4.16 -0.51 -17.92
C ARG A 98 -3.38 0.44 -17.01
N GLN A 99 -2.96 1.61 -17.50
CA GLN A 99 -2.21 2.58 -16.70
C GLN A 99 -3.05 3.10 -15.53
N ILE A 100 -4.30 3.51 -15.79
CA ILE A 100 -5.25 3.94 -14.76
C ILE A 100 -5.44 2.83 -13.71
N MET A 101 -5.72 1.60 -14.14
CA MET A 101 -5.91 0.47 -13.22
C MET A 101 -4.66 0.16 -12.38
N THR A 102 -3.47 0.34 -12.96
CA THR A 102 -2.21 0.11 -12.26
C THR A 102 -1.96 1.16 -11.20
N ALA A 103 -2.25 2.44 -11.50
CA ALA A 103 -2.18 3.52 -10.54
C ALA A 103 -3.13 3.30 -9.36
N ILE A 104 -4.40 2.95 -9.64
CA ILE A 104 -5.39 2.65 -8.60
C ILE A 104 -4.96 1.48 -7.73
N LYS A 105 -4.52 0.37 -8.32
CA LYS A 105 -4.03 -0.79 -7.56
C LYS A 105 -2.80 -0.47 -6.70
N THR A 106 -1.95 0.43 -7.17
CA THR A 106 -0.75 0.85 -6.45
C THR A 106 -1.14 1.72 -5.25
N ALA A 107 -2.05 2.66 -5.44
CA ALA A 107 -2.54 3.56 -4.39
C ALA A 107 -3.40 2.83 -3.33
N THR A 108 -4.17 1.83 -3.74
CA THR A 108 -5.04 1.03 -2.84
C THR A 108 -4.37 -0.20 -2.26
N ARG A 109 -3.07 -0.42 -2.51
CA ARG A 109 -2.35 -1.59 -2.01
C ARG A 109 -2.32 -1.60 -0.47
N ASN A 110 -2.66 -2.75 0.12
CA ASN A 110 -2.89 -2.96 1.55
C ASN A 110 -1.84 -2.37 2.54
N LYS A 111 -0.59 -2.17 2.11
CA LYS A 111 0.45 -1.48 2.91
C LYS A 111 0.14 0.01 3.19
N HIS A 112 -0.78 0.63 2.44
CA HIS A 112 -1.19 2.04 2.56
C HIS A 112 -2.59 2.23 3.18
N ILE A 113 -3.30 1.15 3.55
CA ILE A 113 -4.63 1.22 4.19
C ILE A 113 -4.64 2.10 5.45
N PRO A 114 -3.64 2.06 6.35
CA PRO A 114 -3.64 2.92 7.54
C PRO A 114 -3.63 4.42 7.21
N LEU A 115 -3.13 4.81 6.02
CA LEU A 115 -3.03 6.20 5.60
C LEU A 115 -4.32 6.76 4.99
N ASN A 116 -5.17 5.90 4.41
CA ASN A 116 -6.38 6.33 3.67
C ASN A 116 -7.67 6.20 4.49
N THR A 117 -7.62 5.51 5.64
CA THR A 117 -8.75 5.32 6.55
C THR A 117 -8.48 5.99 7.89
N TYR A 118 -7.77 7.12 7.89
CA TYR A 118 -7.51 7.84 9.13
C TYR A 118 -8.81 8.50 9.61
N ILE A 119 -9.14 8.24 10.86
CA ILE A 119 -10.18 8.99 11.57
C ILE A 119 -9.43 9.99 12.44
N SER A 120 -9.68 11.29 12.23
CA SER A 120 -9.06 12.33 13.06
C SER A 120 -9.50 12.14 14.51
N LEU A 121 -8.54 11.98 15.41
CA LEU A 121 -8.78 11.87 16.86
C LEU A 121 -9.44 13.14 17.42
N ASN A 122 -9.27 14.28 16.74
CA ASN A 122 -9.87 15.57 17.08
C ASN A 122 -11.24 15.79 16.41
N LYS A 123 -11.76 14.81 15.67
CA LYS A 123 -13.10 14.93 15.07
C LYS A 123 -14.15 14.92 16.19
N PRO A 124 -15.11 15.86 16.21
CA PRO A 124 -16.21 15.83 17.16
C PRO A 124 -17.04 14.56 16.95
N LEU A 125 -17.45 13.93 18.06
CA LEU A 125 -18.18 12.66 18.06
C LEU A 125 -19.61 12.79 17.52
N TYR A 126 -20.19 13.97 17.66
CA TYR A 126 -21.56 14.29 17.25
C TYR A 126 -21.55 15.52 16.34
N ASP A 127 -22.51 15.60 15.41
CA ASP A 127 -22.67 16.71 14.44
C ASP A 127 -23.13 18.04 15.09
N ASP A 128 -23.46 18.02 16.38
CA ASP A 128 -24.12 19.12 17.09
C ASP A 128 -23.12 19.73 18.09
N ASP A 129 -22.36 20.76 17.68
CA ASP A 129 -21.43 21.61 18.46
C ASP A 129 -20.80 20.98 19.72
N SER A 130 -20.44 19.69 19.65
CA SER A 130 -20.01 18.95 20.83
C SER A 130 -18.52 19.21 21.01
N GLU A 131 -18.13 19.75 22.16
CA GLU A 131 -16.71 19.97 22.50
C GLU A 131 -15.91 18.66 22.65
N ARG A 132 -16.58 17.50 22.65
CA ARG A 132 -15.95 16.19 22.84
C ARG A 132 -15.50 15.60 21.50
N ALA A 133 -14.20 15.41 21.38
CA ALA A 133 -13.57 14.72 20.27
C ALA A 133 -13.44 13.21 20.54
N LEU A 134 -13.17 12.43 19.48
CA LEU A 134 -12.95 10.99 19.60
C LEU A 134 -11.90 10.62 20.65
N ILE A 135 -10.83 11.42 20.76
CA ILE A 135 -9.76 11.21 21.76
C ILE A 135 -10.26 11.26 23.21
N ASP A 136 -11.33 12.00 23.50
CA ASP A 136 -11.85 12.17 24.86
C ASP A 136 -12.67 10.95 25.33
N VAL A 137 -13.11 10.11 24.40
CA VAL A 137 -13.92 8.90 24.66
C VAL A 137 -13.11 7.62 24.45
N MET A 138 -11.97 7.71 23.76
CA MET A 138 -11.02 6.62 23.71
C MET A 138 -10.46 6.40 25.12
N ALA A 139 -11.04 5.43 25.83
CA ALA A 139 -10.49 4.94 27.08
C ALA A 139 -9.07 4.44 26.80
N GLU A 140 -8.12 4.87 27.61
CA GLU A 140 -6.81 4.25 27.69
C GLU A 140 -7.06 2.78 28.04
N GLU A 141 -6.74 1.85 27.14
CA GLU A 141 -6.98 0.41 27.28
C GLU A 141 -6.24 -0.20 28.49
N SER A 142 -5.49 0.62 29.23
CA SER A 142 -4.66 0.22 30.36
C SER A 142 -4.64 1.24 31.50
N ALA A 143 -5.79 1.76 31.91
CA ALA A 143 -5.94 2.07 33.33
C ALA A 143 -6.01 0.75 34.10
N CYS A 144 -4.88 0.05 34.25
CA CYS A 144 -4.80 -1.12 35.11
C CYS A 144 -5.19 -0.67 36.52
N ASP A 145 -6.21 -1.32 37.07
CA ASP A 145 -6.66 -1.12 38.43
C ASP A 145 -5.46 -1.27 39.40
N PRO A 146 -5.26 -0.38 40.39
CA PRO A 146 -4.17 -0.50 41.34
C PRO A 146 -4.07 -1.87 42.03
N GLU A 147 -5.20 -2.55 42.23
CA GLU A 147 -5.24 -3.92 42.74
C GLU A 147 -4.62 -4.93 41.76
N GLU A 148 -4.96 -4.83 40.47
CA GLU A 148 -4.39 -5.67 39.42
C GLU A 148 -2.88 -5.47 39.29
N LEU A 149 -2.41 -4.22 39.35
CA LEU A 149 -0.97 -3.91 39.37
C LEU A 149 -0.26 -4.53 40.59
N LEU A 150 -0.89 -4.48 41.76
CA LEU A 150 -0.34 -5.08 42.98
C LEU A 150 -0.23 -6.60 42.85
N LEU A 151 -1.28 -7.26 42.37
CA LEU A 151 -1.31 -8.70 42.13
C LEU A 151 -0.24 -9.13 41.11
N LEU A 152 -0.10 -8.40 40.00
CA LEU A 152 0.93 -8.66 39.00
C LEU A 152 2.34 -8.52 39.58
N LYS A 153 2.58 -7.49 40.40
CA LYS A 153 3.88 -7.28 41.07
C LYS A 153 4.21 -8.43 42.04
N GLU A 154 3.24 -8.92 42.80
CA GLU A 154 3.43 -10.07 43.69
C GLU A 154 3.71 -11.37 42.91
N GLN A 155 3.02 -11.58 41.79
CA GLN A 155 3.26 -12.71 40.89
C GLN A 155 4.68 -12.68 40.31
N ILE A 156 5.12 -11.52 39.80
CA ILE A 156 6.47 -11.34 39.26
C ILE A 156 7.51 -11.62 40.36
N THR A 157 7.35 -11.03 41.54
CA THR A 157 8.27 -11.22 42.68
C THR A 157 8.37 -12.69 43.09
N THR A 158 7.23 -13.39 43.09
CA THR A 158 7.17 -14.82 43.40
C THR A 158 7.86 -15.65 42.31
N MET A 159 7.65 -15.31 41.05
CA MET A 159 8.28 -15.97 39.92
C MET A 159 9.80 -15.79 39.96
N GLU A 160 10.30 -14.57 40.17
CA GLU A 160 11.73 -14.29 40.32
C GLU A 160 12.37 -15.12 41.43
N ARG A 161 11.68 -15.27 42.57
CA ARG A 161 12.17 -16.07 43.69
C ARG A 161 12.35 -17.54 43.31
N VAL A 162 11.36 -18.12 42.63
CA VAL A 162 11.40 -19.52 42.17
C VAL A 162 12.47 -19.72 41.10
N VAL A 163 12.61 -18.76 40.18
CA VAL A 163 13.65 -18.82 39.14
C VAL A 163 15.04 -18.80 39.78
N LYS A 164 15.28 -17.88 40.73
CA LYS A 164 16.57 -17.76 41.43
C LYS A 164 16.89 -18.96 42.33
N SER A 165 15.90 -19.67 42.86
CA SER A 165 16.16 -20.89 43.65
C SER A 165 16.55 -22.10 42.79
N GLU A 166 16.14 -22.13 41.52
CA GLU A 166 16.36 -23.26 40.61
C GLU A 166 17.62 -23.09 39.74
N LEU A 167 17.98 -21.84 39.42
CA LEU A 167 19.13 -21.51 38.59
C LEU A 167 20.40 -21.35 39.43
N SER A 168 21.54 -21.71 38.85
CA SER A 168 22.83 -21.37 39.47
C SER A 168 23.13 -19.87 39.32
N PRO A 169 24.09 -19.30 40.08
CA PRO A 169 24.49 -17.91 39.92
C PRO A 169 24.87 -17.58 38.46
N PHE A 170 25.68 -18.44 37.84
CA PHE A 170 26.07 -18.29 36.44
C PHE A 170 24.88 -18.38 35.47
N GLU A 171 23.91 -19.25 35.72
CA GLU A 171 22.70 -19.34 34.89
C GLU A 171 21.78 -18.13 35.07
N THR A 172 21.75 -17.56 36.27
CA THR A 172 20.99 -16.33 36.57
C THR A 172 21.58 -15.16 35.81
N ASP A 173 22.91 -15.00 35.87
CA ASP A 173 23.62 -13.92 35.15
C ASP A 173 23.46 -14.05 33.63
N VAL A 174 23.55 -15.28 33.09
CA VAL A 174 23.27 -15.55 31.68
C VAL A 174 21.83 -15.22 31.31
N LEU A 175 20.86 -15.60 32.15
CA LEU A 175 19.44 -15.33 31.89
C LEU A 175 19.13 -13.84 31.91
N THR A 176 19.66 -13.08 32.87
CA THR A 176 19.47 -11.63 32.97
C THR A 176 19.97 -10.92 31.72
N LEU A 177 21.22 -11.16 31.30
CA LEU A 177 21.78 -10.54 30.10
C LEU A 177 21.05 -10.97 28.82
N TYR A 178 20.52 -12.20 28.78
CA TYR A 178 19.71 -12.65 27.66
C TYR A 178 18.34 -11.95 27.60
N LEU A 179 17.70 -11.73 28.74
CA LEU A 179 16.44 -10.98 28.84
C LEU A 179 16.62 -9.49 28.51
N ASP A 180 17.81 -8.93 28.79
CA ASP A 180 18.21 -7.58 28.37
C ASP A 180 18.52 -7.48 26.87
N GLY A 181 18.42 -8.58 26.12
CA GLY A 181 18.55 -8.62 24.66
C GLY A 181 19.98 -8.75 24.14
N CYS A 182 20.96 -9.05 25.00
CA CYS A 182 22.35 -9.25 24.56
C CYS A 182 22.50 -10.51 23.69
N SER A 183 23.40 -10.45 22.71
CA SER A 183 23.73 -11.63 21.88
C SER A 183 24.56 -12.64 22.66
N TYR A 184 24.64 -13.88 22.15
CA TYR A 184 25.42 -14.94 22.80
C TYR A 184 26.91 -14.59 22.88
N GLN A 185 27.43 -13.84 21.89
CA GLN A 185 28.80 -13.34 21.92
C GLN A 185 28.96 -12.27 23.01
N ASP A 186 28.02 -11.34 23.13
CA ASP A 186 28.10 -10.26 24.13
C ASP A 186 28.03 -10.79 25.55
N ILE A 187 27.16 -11.78 25.80
CA ILE A 187 27.05 -12.47 27.10
C ILE A 187 28.35 -13.22 27.42
N ALA A 188 28.95 -13.88 26.43
CA ALA A 188 30.21 -14.60 26.60
C ALA A 188 31.36 -13.64 26.98
N VAL A 189 31.43 -12.47 26.34
CA VAL A 189 32.40 -11.42 26.67
C VAL A 189 32.15 -10.83 28.06
N ALA A 190 30.90 -10.48 28.38
CA ALA A 190 30.52 -9.88 29.66
C ALA A 190 30.81 -10.81 30.85
N LEU A 191 30.53 -12.11 30.71
CA LEU A 191 30.75 -13.12 31.75
C LEU A 191 32.15 -13.77 31.70
N LYS A 192 33.03 -13.30 30.81
CA LYS A 192 34.37 -13.89 30.57
C LYS A 192 34.31 -15.41 30.36
N ALA A 193 33.29 -15.86 29.64
CA ALA A 193 32.99 -17.26 29.38
C ALA A 193 33.07 -17.57 27.88
N HIS A 194 33.22 -18.84 27.51
CA HIS A 194 33.15 -19.25 26.11
C HIS A 194 31.69 -19.28 25.62
N ILE A 195 31.47 -18.96 24.34
CA ILE A 195 30.12 -18.94 23.71
C ILE A 195 29.36 -20.25 23.94
N LYS A 196 30.06 -21.40 23.83
CA LYS A 196 29.47 -22.72 24.09
C LYS A 196 28.99 -22.89 25.54
N SER A 197 29.62 -22.22 26.50
CA SER A 197 29.20 -22.27 27.91
C SER A 197 27.91 -21.48 28.14
N VAL A 198 27.73 -20.37 27.41
CA VAL A 198 26.49 -19.57 27.41
C VAL A 198 25.35 -20.37 26.79
N ASP A 199 25.57 -20.99 25.62
CA ASP A 199 24.56 -21.84 24.97
C ASP A 199 24.15 -23.02 25.87
N ASN A 200 25.12 -23.73 26.44
CA ASN A 200 24.85 -24.81 27.38
C ASN A 200 24.08 -24.33 28.63
N ALA A 201 24.35 -23.12 29.12
CA ALA A 201 23.61 -22.53 30.22
C ALA A 201 22.16 -22.24 29.83
N LEU A 202 21.90 -21.61 28.68
CA LEU A 202 20.56 -21.37 28.15
C LEU A 202 19.75 -22.66 27.97
N GLN A 203 20.40 -23.73 27.47
CA GLN A 203 19.76 -25.05 27.36
C GLN A 203 19.40 -25.66 28.73
N ARG A 204 20.22 -25.45 29.76
CA ARG A 204 19.91 -25.91 31.13
C ARG A 204 18.80 -25.07 31.75
N ILE A 205 18.84 -23.75 31.57
CA ILE A 205 17.80 -22.82 32.02
C ILE A 205 16.44 -23.22 31.44
N LYS A 206 16.35 -23.41 30.11
CA LYS A 206 15.12 -23.83 29.43
C LYS A 206 14.56 -25.15 29.99
N ARG A 207 15.43 -26.12 30.29
CA ARG A 207 15.03 -27.41 30.90
C ARG A 207 14.53 -27.24 32.34
N LYS A 208 15.22 -26.45 33.16
CA LYS A 208 14.85 -26.18 34.56
C LYS A 208 13.51 -25.44 34.64
N LEU A 209 13.36 -24.34 33.90
CA LEU A 209 12.11 -23.57 33.84
C LEU A 209 10.95 -24.39 33.28
N GLY A 210 11.22 -25.27 32.30
CA GLY A 210 10.24 -26.21 31.78
C GLY A 210 9.71 -27.21 32.81
N ARG A 211 10.50 -27.55 33.83
CA ARG A 211 10.07 -28.41 34.95
C ARG A 211 9.26 -27.64 35.98
N VAL A 212 9.70 -26.42 36.34
CA VAL A 212 8.97 -25.51 37.25
C VAL A 212 7.54 -25.27 36.76
N ARG A 213 7.37 -25.07 35.44
CA ARG A 213 6.05 -24.88 34.82
C ARG A 213 5.13 -26.11 34.95
N LYS A 214 5.68 -27.33 34.95
CA LYS A 214 4.89 -28.58 35.06
C LYS A 214 4.44 -28.87 36.51
N ILE A 215 5.17 -28.40 37.51
CA ILE A 215 4.86 -28.63 38.93
C ILE A 215 3.70 -27.76 39.42
N LYS A 216 3.45 -26.60 38.79
CA LYS A 216 2.36 -25.67 39.15
C LYS A 216 1.06 -25.82 38.35
N MET A 217 0.96 -26.81 37.45
CA MET A 217 -0.26 -27.10 36.66
C MET A 217 -0.96 -28.40 37.07
N ASN A 218 -0.56 -29.00 38.20
CA ASN A 218 -1.28 -30.09 38.87
C ASN A 218 -1.77 -29.60 40.24
#